data_AF-A0A0C4WRA4-F1
#
_entry.id   AF-A0A0C4WRA4-F1
#
_cell.length_a   1.000
_cell.length_b   1.000
_cell.length_c   1.000
_cell.angle_alpha   90.00
_cell.angle_beta   90.00
_cell.angle_gamma   90.00
#
_symmetry.space_group_name_H-M   'P 1'
#
loop_
_entity.id
_entity.type
_entity.pdbx_description
1 polymer ?
#
loop_
_entity_poly.entity_id
_entity_poly.type
_entity_poly.pdbx_seq_one_letter_code
_entity_poly.pdbx_strand_id
1 'polypeptide(L)'
;MNIRKWYFAINETGIPGYKRLIQAAVLSCKQNTSLQPVCLYYGHDVPFLLWLESQNVKIIRHQSSILDAINSTPSTSQWNNITATGAYLRIDIPLIEQEDEFVLYTDCDVIFLKEITDFGETPEYFSGAPEDDPENWEFANTGVMVINIKNMRKVHADFSAFAAQNLTRFAPKGHGTYDQGALNAYFSGKWSRLTLDLNWKPYWGISPTTRIVHFHGPKPSHIEDLITDNTRHLPNVYKGLFAKNPTSMAYYLGRFHAIEQSRSANANGIRYLGYIDAIKTSNNEVTLSGWAVDLKGSPSPSFQVKIAGEEVDTISVLRKDRPDVSRSVAGAAIDSGYEITFPISEEILPEKIHVLPYNADEPLSFAKGFSLKRNN
;
A
#
# COMPACT_ATOMS: atom_id res chain seq x y z
N MET A 1 -8.38 20.37 -13.62
CA MET A 1 -8.33 20.82 -12.21
C MET A 1 -6.86 21.03 -11.83
N ASN A 2 -6.51 22.07 -11.07
CA ASN A 2 -5.14 22.25 -10.55
C ASN A 2 -5.13 21.84 -9.07
N ILE A 3 -4.63 20.64 -8.77
CA ILE A 3 -4.61 20.07 -7.42
C ILE A 3 -3.15 20.00 -6.97
N ARG A 4 -2.85 20.66 -5.85
CA ARG A 4 -1.48 20.77 -5.32
C ARG A 4 -1.29 20.06 -3.99
N LYS A 5 -2.38 19.85 -3.24
CA LYS A 5 -2.35 19.26 -1.90
C LYS A 5 -3.04 17.91 -1.89
N TRP A 6 -2.40 16.98 -1.18
CA TRP A 6 -2.95 15.68 -0.86
C TRP A 6 -3.19 15.61 0.65
N TYR A 7 -4.44 15.33 1.01
CA TYR A 7 -4.91 15.16 2.37
C TYR A 7 -5.06 13.68 2.71
N PHE A 8 -4.63 13.30 3.90
CA PHE A 8 -5.02 12.05 4.55
C PHE A 8 -5.32 12.31 6.02
N ALA A 9 -6.07 11.41 6.64
CA ALA A 9 -6.49 11.55 8.04
C ALA A 9 -6.09 10.33 8.87
N ILE A 10 -5.70 10.57 10.13
CA ILE A 10 -5.41 9.51 11.08
C ILE A 10 -5.64 9.99 12.51
N ASN A 11 -6.14 9.11 13.37
CA ASN A 11 -6.17 9.34 14.81
C ASN A 11 -5.04 8.59 15.52
N GLU A 12 -4.69 9.01 16.74
CA GLU A 12 -3.62 8.41 17.54
C GLU A 12 -3.71 6.89 17.63
N THR A 13 -4.91 6.39 17.92
CA THR A 13 -5.19 4.95 18.09
C THR A 13 -4.99 4.12 16.82
N GLY A 14 -5.14 4.74 15.65
CA GLY A 14 -4.94 4.07 14.36
C GLY A 14 -3.47 3.90 13.99
N ILE A 15 -2.57 4.73 14.55
CA ILE A 15 -1.15 4.75 14.15
C ILE A 15 -0.48 3.39 14.25
N PRO A 16 -0.58 2.60 15.35
CA PRO A 16 0.11 1.32 15.44
C PRO A 16 -0.22 0.35 14.28
N GLY A 17 -1.48 0.31 13.84
CA GLY A 17 -1.92 -0.55 12.73
C GLY A 17 -1.63 0.01 11.34
N TYR A 18 -1.56 1.34 11.21
CA TYR A 18 -1.41 2.02 9.91
C TYR A 18 -0.03 2.63 9.69
N LYS A 19 0.90 2.50 10.62
CA LYS A 19 2.24 3.12 10.54
C LYS A 19 2.96 2.78 9.23
N ARG A 20 3.09 1.49 8.88
CA ARG A 20 3.74 1.04 7.63
C ARG A 20 3.03 1.61 6.39
N LEU A 21 1.70 1.63 6.42
CA LEU A 21 0.84 2.12 5.35
C LEU A 21 1.03 3.62 5.10
N ILE A 22 0.92 4.44 6.15
CA ILE A 22 1.15 5.88 6.10
C ILE A 22 2.55 6.18 5.58
N GLN A 23 3.55 5.42 6.05
CA GLN A 23 4.93 5.60 5.61
C GLN A 23 5.07 5.35 4.10
N ALA A 24 4.51 4.26 3.59
CA ALA A 24 4.53 3.97 2.16
C ALA A 24 3.76 5.01 1.34
N ALA A 25 2.58 5.44 1.80
CA ALA A 25 1.78 6.46 1.14
C ALA A 25 2.56 7.79 1.02
N VAL A 26 3.15 8.27 2.11
CA VAL A 26 3.92 9.52 2.13
C VAL A 26 5.18 9.44 1.26
N LEU A 27 5.96 8.37 1.40
CA LEU A 27 7.20 8.22 0.64
C LEU A 27 6.92 8.13 -0.87
N SER A 28 5.92 7.34 -1.25
CA SER A 28 5.55 7.18 -2.65
C SER A 28 4.93 8.44 -3.25
N CYS A 29 4.13 9.20 -2.48
CA CYS A 29 3.61 10.51 -2.89
C CYS A 29 4.77 11.45 -3.24
N LYS A 30 5.75 11.59 -2.35
CA LYS A 30 6.91 12.47 -2.54
C LYS A 30 7.80 12.05 -3.71
N GLN A 31 7.94 10.74 -3.91
CA GLN A 31 8.80 10.20 -4.96
C GLN A 31 8.16 10.37 -6.35
N ASN A 32 6.85 10.17 -6.44
CA ASN A 32 6.18 9.97 -7.73
C ASN A 32 5.24 11.09 -8.12
N THR A 33 5.01 12.10 -7.27
CA THR A 33 4.08 13.20 -7.54
C THR A 33 4.63 14.55 -7.08
N SER A 34 4.02 15.60 -7.58
CA SER A 34 4.23 16.99 -7.14
C SER A 34 3.34 17.43 -5.96
N LEU A 35 2.53 16.51 -5.41
CA LEU A 35 1.57 16.82 -4.36
C LEU A 35 2.25 17.10 -3.02
N GLN A 36 1.76 18.12 -2.32
CA GLN A 36 2.16 18.41 -0.94
C GLN A 36 1.31 17.59 0.04
N PRO A 37 1.92 16.70 0.83
CA PRO A 37 1.18 15.90 1.82
C PRO A 37 0.75 16.74 3.02
N VAL A 38 -0.53 16.58 3.40
CA VAL A 38 -1.17 17.19 4.57
C VAL A 38 -1.88 16.12 5.39
N CYS A 39 -1.55 16.03 6.67
CA CYS A 39 -2.13 15.07 7.61
C CYS A 39 -3.12 15.78 8.53
N LEU A 40 -4.38 15.36 8.53
CA LEU A 40 -5.35 15.71 9.58
C LEU A 40 -5.17 14.71 10.72
N TYR A 41 -4.80 15.22 11.89
CA TYR A 41 -4.44 14.41 13.03
C TYR A 41 -5.33 14.69 14.25
N TYR A 42 -5.88 13.62 14.83
CA TYR A 42 -6.62 13.68 16.11
C TYR A 42 -5.92 12.85 17.19
N GLY A 43 -5.52 13.50 18.28
CA GLY A 43 -4.94 12.86 19.46
C GLY A 43 -3.73 13.60 20.03
N HIS A 44 -3.00 12.92 20.91
CA HIS A 44 -1.85 13.47 21.63
C HIS A 44 -0.56 13.44 20.80
N ASP A 45 0.49 14.05 21.32
CA ASP A 45 1.79 14.03 20.65
C ASP A 45 2.40 12.65 20.71
N VAL A 46 2.73 12.10 19.55
CA VAL A 46 3.42 10.82 19.43
C VAL A 46 4.67 10.95 18.57
N PRO A 47 5.73 10.16 18.82
CA PRO A 47 6.97 10.22 18.06
C PRO A 47 6.80 10.06 16.55
N PHE A 48 5.72 9.40 16.11
CA PHE A 48 5.42 9.24 14.69
C PHE A 48 5.11 10.57 13.98
N LEU A 49 4.61 11.59 14.68
CA LEU A 49 4.37 12.92 14.11
C LEU A 49 5.69 13.59 13.70
N LEU A 50 6.74 13.46 14.51
CA LEU A 50 8.09 13.94 14.17
C LEU A 50 8.60 13.30 12.88
N TRP A 51 8.28 12.02 12.65
CA TRP A 51 8.63 11.37 11.39
C TRP A 51 7.86 11.99 10.21
N LEU A 52 6.57 12.25 10.35
CA LEU A 52 5.77 12.93 9.30
C LEU A 52 6.33 14.33 8.99
N GLU A 53 6.64 15.13 10.02
CA GLU A 53 7.25 16.46 9.85
C GLU A 53 8.62 16.38 9.16
N SER A 54 9.46 15.39 9.52
CA SER A 54 10.74 15.14 8.85
C SER A 54 10.57 14.81 7.36
N GLN A 55 9.39 14.31 6.97
CA GLN A 55 9.04 14.05 5.58
C GLN A 55 8.39 15.26 4.90
N ASN A 56 8.39 16.43 5.53
CA ASN A 56 7.73 17.65 5.05
C ASN A 56 6.21 17.49 4.88
N VAL A 57 5.59 16.64 5.70
CA VAL A 57 4.14 16.53 5.82
C VAL A 57 3.65 17.66 6.71
N LYS A 58 2.71 18.48 6.21
CA LYS A 58 2.03 19.47 7.04
C LYS A 58 1.05 18.76 7.96
N ILE A 59 1.23 18.85 9.27
CA ILE A 59 0.30 18.28 10.25
C ILE A 59 -0.69 19.35 10.69
N ILE A 60 -1.98 19.04 10.60
CA ILE A 60 -3.07 19.87 11.10
C ILE A 60 -3.77 19.09 12.19
N ARG A 61 -3.65 19.58 13.43
CA ARG A 61 -4.41 19.03 14.56
C ARG A 61 -5.86 19.42 14.40
N HIS A 62 -6.73 18.43 14.40
CA HIS A 62 -8.14 18.67 14.15
C HIS A 62 -9.02 17.73 14.97
N GLN A 63 -10.11 18.27 15.49
CA GLN A 63 -11.18 17.51 16.12
C GLN A 63 -12.36 17.50 15.16
N SER A 64 -12.93 16.32 14.90
CA SER A 64 -14.07 16.21 13.99
C SER A 64 -15.23 17.10 14.46
N SER A 65 -15.90 17.78 13.52
CA SER A 65 -17.09 18.61 13.77
C SER A 65 -18.27 17.83 14.36
N ILE A 66 -18.23 16.49 14.28
CA ILE A 66 -19.23 15.60 14.86
C ILE A 66 -18.67 14.74 16.01
N LEU A 67 -17.54 15.13 16.59
CA LEU A 67 -16.87 14.38 17.66
C LEU A 67 -17.79 14.12 18.86
N ASP A 68 -18.58 15.11 19.28
CA ASP A 68 -19.52 14.96 20.40
C ASP A 68 -20.59 13.91 20.11
N ALA A 69 -21.10 13.86 18.87
CA ALA A 69 -22.07 12.86 18.44
C ALA A 69 -21.43 11.45 18.40
N ILE A 70 -20.18 11.34 17.93
CA ILE A 70 -19.42 10.09 17.93
C ILE A 70 -19.22 9.58 19.37
N ASN A 71 -18.77 10.46 20.28
CA ASN A 71 -18.52 10.10 21.68
C ASN A 71 -19.81 9.74 22.43
N SER A 72 -20.92 10.39 22.10
CA SER A 72 -22.24 10.12 22.70
C SER A 72 -22.92 8.88 22.14
N THR A 73 -22.46 8.36 21.00
CA THR A 73 -23.00 7.14 20.40
C THR A 73 -22.38 5.91 21.08
N PRO A 74 -23.17 4.99 21.68
CA PRO A 74 -22.61 3.80 22.32
C PRO A 74 -21.91 2.88 21.31
N SER A 75 -20.71 2.42 21.65
CA SER A 75 -20.02 1.39 20.86
C SER A 75 -20.79 0.07 20.89
N THR A 76 -20.87 -0.60 19.74
CA THR A 76 -21.52 -1.90 19.56
C THR A 76 -20.57 -2.85 18.82
N SER A 77 -20.98 -4.10 18.57
CA SER A 77 -20.20 -5.02 17.74
C SER A 77 -20.04 -4.54 16.29
N GLN A 78 -20.88 -3.60 15.85
CA GLN A 78 -20.83 -2.99 14.53
C GLN A 78 -20.22 -1.58 14.63
N TRP A 79 -20.55 -0.79 15.64
CA TRP A 79 -20.09 0.59 15.74
C TRP A 79 -18.89 0.74 16.69
N ASN A 80 -17.77 1.28 16.21
CA ASN A 80 -16.59 1.56 17.02
C ASN A 80 -16.27 3.07 17.02
N ASN A 81 -16.46 3.72 18.17
CA ASN A 81 -16.27 5.17 18.30
C ASN A 81 -14.83 5.57 17.94
N ILE A 82 -13.85 4.78 18.39
CA ILE A 82 -12.43 5.04 18.16
C ILE A 82 -12.16 5.09 16.65
N THR A 83 -12.63 4.13 15.87
CA THR A 83 -12.48 4.11 14.42
C THR A 83 -13.19 5.30 13.78
N ALA A 84 -14.41 5.61 14.23
CA ALA A 84 -15.20 6.73 13.73
C ALA A 84 -14.48 8.09 13.89
N THR A 85 -13.79 8.32 15.03
CA THR A 85 -13.09 9.60 15.25
C THR A 85 -12.01 9.89 14.21
N GLY A 86 -11.36 8.87 13.64
CA GLY A 86 -10.41 9.03 12.54
C GLY A 86 -11.12 9.14 11.19
N ALA A 87 -12.08 8.26 10.93
CA ALA A 87 -12.82 8.16 9.67
C ALA A 87 -13.52 9.48 9.30
N TYR A 88 -14.14 10.16 10.27
CA TYR A 88 -14.89 11.39 10.03
C TYR A 88 -14.04 12.67 10.03
N LEU A 89 -12.71 12.63 10.21
CA LEU A 89 -11.88 13.83 10.07
C LEU A 89 -11.94 14.41 8.65
N ARG A 90 -12.02 13.53 7.64
CA ARG A 90 -11.99 13.91 6.22
C ARG A 90 -13.15 14.83 5.82
N ILE A 91 -14.29 14.76 6.51
CA ILE A 91 -15.46 15.58 6.16
C ILE A 91 -15.22 17.06 6.45
N ASP A 92 -14.25 17.39 7.31
CA ASP A 92 -13.94 18.76 7.73
C ASP A 92 -12.82 19.41 6.91
N ILE A 93 -12.22 18.69 5.97
CA ILE A 93 -11.25 19.27 5.01
C ILE A 93 -11.75 20.59 4.40
N PRO A 94 -13.04 20.73 4.01
CA PRO A 94 -13.59 21.99 3.49
C PRO A 94 -13.55 23.15 4.49
N LEU A 95 -13.54 22.90 5.80
CA LEU A 95 -13.38 23.95 6.82
C LEU A 95 -11.92 24.36 7.02
N ILE A 96 -10.97 23.50 6.64
CA ILE A 96 -9.54 23.66 6.92
C ILE A 96 -8.79 24.27 5.73
N GLU A 97 -9.00 23.74 4.53
CA GLU A 97 -8.32 24.24 3.32
C GLU A 97 -8.92 25.57 2.88
N GLN A 98 -8.15 26.64 2.77
CA GLN A 98 -8.67 27.99 2.47
C GLN A 98 -8.19 28.55 1.12
N GLU A 99 -7.20 27.92 0.50
CA GLU A 99 -6.47 28.44 -0.66
C GLU A 99 -6.84 27.70 -1.95
N ASP A 100 -6.87 26.37 -1.90
CA ASP A 100 -7.11 25.53 -3.08
C ASP A 100 -8.60 25.28 -3.32
N GLU A 101 -9.02 25.38 -4.58
CA GLU A 101 -10.39 25.07 -5.00
C GLU A 101 -10.68 23.57 -4.92
N PHE A 102 -9.68 22.75 -5.25
CA PHE A 102 -9.76 21.29 -5.26
C PHE A 102 -8.57 20.69 -4.52
N VAL A 103 -8.82 19.63 -3.77
CA VAL A 103 -7.77 18.82 -3.13
C VAL A 103 -7.99 17.35 -3.41
N LEU A 104 -6.91 16.57 -3.40
CA LEU A 104 -6.97 15.12 -3.36
C LEU A 104 -7.05 14.68 -1.90
N TYR A 105 -8.02 13.85 -1.55
CA TYR A 105 -8.03 13.09 -0.30
C TYR A 105 -7.77 11.61 -0.62
N THR A 106 -7.00 10.93 0.23
CA THR A 106 -6.96 9.47 0.26
C THR A 106 -7.03 8.93 1.68
N ASP A 107 -7.49 7.69 1.84
CA ASP A 107 -7.12 6.87 2.98
C ASP A 107 -5.59 6.68 3.02
N CYS A 108 -5.07 6.32 4.19
CA CYS A 108 -3.62 6.24 4.41
C CYS A 108 -3.00 4.89 4.02
N ASP A 109 -3.76 4.02 3.37
CA ASP A 109 -3.41 2.67 2.91
C ASP A 109 -3.34 2.59 1.39
N VAL A 110 -2.79 3.65 0.80
CA VAL A 110 -2.53 3.78 -0.62
C VAL A 110 -1.03 3.82 -0.91
N ILE A 111 -0.64 3.59 -2.17
CA ILE A 111 0.68 3.96 -2.70
C ILE A 111 0.51 4.70 -4.03
N PHE A 112 1.32 5.75 -4.22
CA PHE A 112 1.39 6.52 -5.44
C PHE A 112 2.44 5.92 -6.36
N LEU A 113 2.08 5.57 -7.58
CA LEU A 113 2.98 4.95 -8.54
C LEU A 113 3.51 5.94 -9.59
N LYS A 114 2.80 7.04 -9.84
CA LYS A 114 3.07 8.01 -10.91
C LYS A 114 2.46 9.37 -10.62
N GLU A 115 2.91 10.38 -11.36
CA GLU A 115 2.36 11.74 -11.33
C GLU A 115 0.90 11.75 -11.76
N ILE A 116 0.12 12.68 -11.18
CA ILE A 116 -1.32 12.78 -11.41
C ILE A 116 -1.62 14.07 -12.15
N THR A 117 -1.90 13.93 -13.45
CA THR A 117 -2.20 15.06 -14.33
C THR A 117 -3.67 15.14 -14.73
N ASP A 118 -4.41 14.04 -14.55
CA ASP A 118 -5.84 13.91 -14.86
C ASP A 118 -6.58 13.25 -13.69
N PHE A 119 -7.71 13.83 -13.30
CA PHE A 119 -8.53 13.33 -12.20
C PHE A 119 -9.93 12.89 -12.66
N GLY A 120 -10.23 12.98 -13.96
CA GLY A 120 -11.55 12.67 -14.49
C GLY A 120 -12.52 13.85 -14.41
N GLU A 121 -13.78 13.57 -14.10
CA GLU A 121 -14.83 14.58 -14.06
C GLU A 121 -14.56 15.61 -12.96
N THR A 122 -14.80 16.89 -13.26
CA THR A 122 -14.70 17.95 -12.24
C THR A 122 -15.91 17.89 -11.32
N PRO A 123 -15.73 17.64 -10.01
CA PRO A 123 -16.86 17.41 -9.13
C PRO A 123 -17.56 18.70 -8.71
N GLU A 124 -18.89 18.65 -8.62
CA GLU A 124 -19.66 19.68 -7.90
C GLU A 124 -19.33 19.66 -6.40
N TYR A 125 -19.28 18.47 -5.79
CA TYR A 125 -19.00 18.26 -4.37
C TYR A 125 -17.74 17.42 -4.16
N PHE A 126 -17.78 16.16 -4.57
CA PHE A 126 -16.61 15.31 -4.61
C PHE A 126 -16.71 14.31 -5.77
N SER A 127 -15.57 13.76 -6.17
CA SER A 127 -15.52 12.61 -7.07
C SER A 127 -14.94 11.40 -6.36
N GLY A 128 -15.29 10.20 -6.82
CA GLY A 128 -14.79 8.93 -6.32
C GLY A 128 -14.80 7.87 -7.42
N ALA A 129 -14.25 6.71 -7.12
CA ALA A 129 -14.28 5.53 -8.01
C ALA A 129 -15.19 4.46 -7.41
N PRO A 130 -15.58 3.41 -8.16
CA PRO A 130 -16.34 2.28 -7.65
C PRO A 130 -15.72 1.59 -6.43
N GLU A 131 -16.56 1.00 -5.59
CA GLU A 131 -16.17 0.29 -4.36
C GLU A 131 -15.29 -0.93 -4.60
N ASP A 132 -15.84 -1.96 -5.23
CA ASP A 132 -15.18 -3.26 -5.35
C ASP A 132 -15.27 -3.89 -6.74
N ASP A 133 -16.21 -3.47 -7.58
CA ASP A 133 -16.33 -3.83 -8.99
C ASP A 133 -16.05 -2.59 -9.85
N PRO A 134 -15.05 -2.59 -10.75
CA PRO A 134 -14.70 -1.43 -11.57
C PRO A 134 -15.83 -0.97 -12.52
N GLU A 135 -16.84 -1.82 -12.77
CA GLU A 135 -17.99 -1.49 -13.63
C GLU A 135 -19.20 -0.97 -12.82
N ASN A 136 -19.20 -1.11 -11.48
CA ASN A 136 -20.34 -0.73 -10.64
C ASN A 136 -20.20 0.68 -10.04
N TRP A 137 -20.83 1.66 -10.66
CA TRP A 137 -20.85 3.06 -10.22
C TRP A 137 -22.02 3.44 -9.30
N GLU A 138 -22.68 2.47 -8.65
CA GLU A 138 -23.77 2.75 -7.71
C GLU A 138 -23.28 3.50 -6.46
N PHE A 139 -22.12 3.10 -5.94
CA PHE A 139 -21.50 3.70 -4.75
C PHE A 139 -20.06 4.12 -5.02
N ALA A 140 -19.71 5.29 -4.51
CA ALA A 140 -18.34 5.77 -4.51
C ALA A 140 -17.57 5.15 -3.32
N ASN A 141 -16.41 4.59 -3.60
CA ASN A 141 -15.37 4.40 -2.60
C ASN A 141 -14.85 5.78 -2.17
N THR A 142 -14.87 6.07 -0.86
CA THR A 142 -14.40 7.36 -0.30
C THR A 142 -12.96 7.31 0.19
N GLY A 143 -12.25 6.20 -0.08
CA GLY A 143 -10.83 6.05 0.19
C GLY A 143 -9.93 6.80 -0.80
N VAL A 144 -10.45 7.27 -1.94
CA VAL A 144 -9.78 8.28 -2.77
C VAL A 144 -10.82 9.21 -3.37
N MET A 145 -10.66 10.52 -3.13
CA MET A 145 -11.60 11.53 -3.60
C MET A 145 -10.90 12.79 -4.09
N VAL A 146 -11.46 13.44 -5.13
CA VAL A 146 -11.22 14.87 -5.32
C VAL A 146 -12.35 15.63 -4.64
N ILE A 147 -12.02 16.57 -3.78
CA ILE A 147 -13.00 17.34 -3.00
C ILE A 147 -13.05 18.77 -3.54
N ASN A 148 -14.22 19.24 -3.92
CA ASN A 148 -14.48 20.64 -4.24
C ASN A 148 -14.65 21.42 -2.93
N ILE A 149 -13.61 22.14 -2.52
CA ILE A 149 -13.52 22.79 -1.21
C ILE A 149 -14.64 23.81 -1.02
N LYS A 150 -14.87 24.67 -2.02
CA LYS A 150 -15.84 25.76 -1.93
C LYS A 150 -17.27 25.23 -1.78
N ASN A 151 -17.65 24.24 -2.58
CA ASN A 151 -19.01 23.72 -2.57
C ASN A 151 -19.26 22.80 -1.37
N MET A 152 -18.29 21.94 -1.03
CA MET A 152 -18.39 21.11 0.17
C MET A 152 -18.49 21.96 1.44
N ARG A 153 -17.78 23.11 1.52
CA ARG A 153 -17.89 24.04 2.65
C ARG A 153 -19.30 24.60 2.81
N LYS A 154 -19.99 24.93 1.72
CA LYS A 154 -21.36 25.49 1.78
C LYS A 154 -22.36 24.53 2.41
N VAL A 155 -22.21 23.23 2.13
CA VAL A 155 -23.11 22.18 2.62
C VAL A 155 -22.58 21.47 3.86
N HIS A 156 -21.41 21.86 4.37
CA HIS A 156 -20.73 21.17 5.46
C HIS A 156 -21.59 21.06 6.71
N ALA A 157 -22.20 22.16 7.14
CA ALA A 157 -23.05 22.16 8.35
C ALA A 157 -24.23 21.18 8.23
N ASP A 158 -24.92 21.19 7.09
CA ASP A 158 -26.06 20.29 6.83
C ASP A 158 -25.61 18.83 6.72
N PHE A 159 -24.49 18.57 6.06
CA PHE A 159 -23.92 17.24 5.92
C PHE A 159 -23.43 16.68 7.26
N SER A 160 -22.71 17.47 8.06
CA SER A 160 -22.25 17.06 9.39
C SER A 160 -23.43 16.78 10.32
N ALA A 161 -24.48 17.60 10.30
CA ALA A 161 -25.70 17.34 11.06
C ALA A 161 -26.38 16.03 10.62
N PHE A 162 -26.48 15.80 9.31
CA PHE A 162 -27.00 14.54 8.77
C PHE A 162 -26.18 13.33 9.24
N ALA A 163 -24.85 13.39 9.12
CA ALA A 163 -23.96 12.31 9.54
C ALA A 163 -24.10 12.02 11.03
N ALA A 164 -24.07 13.06 11.88
CA ALA A 164 -24.23 12.96 13.33
C ALA A 164 -25.55 12.29 13.75
N GLN A 165 -26.65 12.58 13.05
CA GLN A 165 -27.96 11.97 13.33
C GLN A 165 -28.08 10.51 12.86
N ASN A 166 -27.18 10.05 11.98
CA ASN A 166 -27.27 8.75 11.31
C ASN A 166 -26.07 7.83 11.60
N LEU A 167 -25.21 8.14 12.57
CA LEU A 167 -23.96 7.40 12.83
C LEU A 167 -24.15 5.87 12.90
N THR A 168 -25.13 5.40 13.66
CA THR A 168 -25.39 3.96 13.83
C THR A 168 -25.95 3.29 12.57
N ARG A 169 -26.57 4.04 11.66
CA ARG A 169 -27.01 3.55 10.33
C ARG A 169 -25.81 3.21 9.44
N PHE A 170 -24.68 3.87 9.66
CA PHE A 170 -23.43 3.66 8.92
C PHE A 170 -22.44 2.74 9.67
N ALA A 171 -22.93 1.97 10.65
CA ALA A 171 -22.19 0.85 11.19
C ALA A 171 -22.12 -0.31 10.16
N PRO A 172 -21.13 -1.23 10.22
CA PRO A 172 -20.90 -2.30 9.25
C PRO A 172 -22.09 -3.26 9.09
N LYS A 173 -23.02 -2.90 8.21
CA LYS A 173 -23.91 -3.75 7.43
C LYS A 173 -24.28 -3.01 6.11
N GLY A 174 -23.56 -3.30 5.03
CA GLY A 174 -23.88 -2.83 3.67
C GLY A 174 -23.27 -1.49 3.24
N HIS A 175 -23.04 -1.36 1.92
CA HIS A 175 -22.65 -0.24 1.02
C HIS A 175 -21.79 0.95 1.50
N GLY A 176 -21.15 0.89 2.67
CA GLY A 176 -20.12 1.84 3.11
C GLY A 176 -20.13 2.06 4.62
N THR A 177 -18.98 1.87 5.28
CA THR A 177 -18.83 2.04 6.72
C THR A 177 -18.46 3.48 7.07
N TYR A 178 -18.99 3.99 8.19
CA TYR A 178 -18.67 5.31 8.72
C TYR A 178 -18.89 6.44 7.69
N ASP A 179 -17.84 7.20 7.37
CA ASP A 179 -17.89 8.35 6.46
C ASP A 179 -18.34 7.95 5.05
N GLN A 180 -17.97 6.76 4.56
CA GLN A 180 -18.34 6.32 3.22
C GLN A 180 -19.85 6.17 3.09
N GLY A 181 -20.47 5.57 4.11
CA GLY A 181 -21.92 5.41 4.17
C GLY A 181 -22.62 6.77 4.24
N ALA A 182 -22.10 7.68 5.06
CA ALA A 182 -22.65 9.04 5.19
C ALA A 182 -22.55 9.83 3.87
N LEU A 183 -21.39 9.81 3.21
CA LEU A 183 -21.15 10.49 1.94
C LEU A 183 -22.05 9.94 0.83
N ASN A 184 -22.10 8.62 0.65
CA ASN A 184 -22.96 8.00 -0.36
C ASN A 184 -24.45 8.26 -0.11
N ALA A 185 -24.89 8.26 1.16
CA ALA A 185 -26.28 8.52 1.49
C ALA A 185 -26.69 9.99 1.27
N TYR A 186 -25.87 10.95 1.70
CA TYR A 186 -26.19 12.37 1.58
C TYR A 186 -26.03 12.91 0.16
N PHE A 187 -24.99 12.45 -0.55
CA PHE A 187 -24.66 12.89 -1.91
C PHE A 187 -25.10 11.90 -2.99
N SER A 188 -26.11 11.07 -2.71
CA SER A 188 -26.67 10.15 -3.68
C SER A 188 -27.06 10.89 -4.98
N GLY A 189 -26.50 10.44 -6.11
CA GLY A 189 -26.68 11.07 -7.42
C GLY A 189 -25.98 12.43 -7.62
N LYS A 190 -25.11 12.85 -6.69
CA LYS A 190 -24.44 14.18 -6.70
C LYS A 190 -22.91 14.10 -6.63
N TRP A 191 -22.34 12.91 -6.76
CA TRP A 191 -20.88 12.72 -6.85
C TRP A 191 -20.46 12.44 -8.30
N SER A 192 -19.22 12.79 -8.64
CA SER A 192 -18.68 12.68 -10.00
C SER A 192 -17.65 11.55 -10.14
N ARG A 193 -17.34 11.15 -11.37
CA ARG A 193 -16.45 10.01 -11.62
C ARG A 193 -14.97 10.40 -11.57
N LEU A 194 -14.25 9.81 -10.62
CA LEU A 194 -12.79 9.78 -10.59
C LEU A 194 -12.29 8.74 -11.61
N THR A 195 -11.15 8.97 -12.27
CA THR A 195 -10.56 7.91 -13.11
C THR A 195 -10.18 6.68 -12.28
N LEU A 196 -10.43 5.48 -12.81
CA LEU A 196 -10.25 4.21 -12.07
C LEU A 196 -8.82 3.99 -11.58
N ASP A 197 -7.84 4.49 -12.33
CA ASP A 197 -6.40 4.34 -12.05
C ASP A 197 -5.90 5.20 -10.88
N LEU A 198 -6.75 6.08 -10.33
CA LEU A 198 -6.51 6.83 -9.09
C LEU A 198 -7.09 6.15 -7.84
N ASN A 199 -7.83 5.06 -7.99
CA ASN A 199 -8.31 4.27 -6.86
C ASN A 199 -8.32 2.80 -7.28
N TRP A 200 -7.16 2.32 -7.72
CA TRP A 200 -7.02 0.99 -8.26
C TRP A 200 -6.88 -0.03 -7.13
N LYS A 201 -7.73 -1.05 -7.12
CA LYS A 201 -7.68 -2.10 -6.10
C LYS A 201 -6.75 -3.22 -6.59
N PRO A 202 -5.85 -3.74 -5.76
CA PRO A 202 -4.95 -4.82 -6.17
C PRO A 202 -5.66 -6.03 -6.78
N TYR A 203 -6.87 -6.36 -6.33
CA TYR A 203 -7.64 -7.49 -6.87
C TYR A 203 -8.30 -7.24 -8.23
N TRP A 204 -8.20 -6.03 -8.82
CA TRP A 204 -8.68 -5.73 -10.17
C TRP A 204 -7.72 -6.13 -11.28
N GLY A 205 -6.49 -6.53 -10.94
CA GLY A 205 -5.45 -6.91 -11.90
C GLY A 205 -4.32 -5.90 -12.00
N ILE A 206 -3.31 -6.23 -12.81
CA ILE A 206 -2.14 -5.39 -13.01
C ILE A 206 -2.44 -4.45 -14.17
N SER A 207 -2.32 -3.14 -13.92
CA SER A 207 -2.45 -2.14 -14.98
C SER A 207 -1.20 -1.26 -15.03
N PRO A 208 -0.60 -1.07 -16.23
CA PRO A 208 0.54 -0.18 -16.38
C PRO A 208 0.14 1.29 -16.25
N THR A 209 -1.15 1.64 -16.32
CA THR A 209 -1.63 3.03 -16.18
C THR A 209 -1.92 3.42 -14.74
N THR A 210 -1.97 2.47 -13.81
CA THR A 210 -2.26 2.74 -12.39
C THR A 210 -1.37 3.84 -11.82
N ARG A 211 -2.01 4.88 -11.27
CA ARG A 211 -1.36 6.03 -10.63
C ARG A 211 -1.45 5.95 -9.11
N ILE A 212 -2.57 5.48 -8.56
CA ILE A 212 -2.72 5.20 -7.12
C ILE A 212 -3.29 3.80 -6.95
N VAL A 213 -2.60 3.00 -6.15
CA VAL A 213 -3.11 1.71 -5.67
C VAL A 213 -3.68 1.91 -4.27
N HIS A 214 -4.90 1.47 -4.06
CA HIS A 214 -5.57 1.50 -2.76
C HIS A 214 -5.72 0.06 -2.25
N PHE A 215 -5.08 -0.27 -1.13
CA PHE A 215 -5.18 -1.58 -0.47
C PHE A 215 -6.52 -1.74 0.26
N HIS A 216 -7.61 -1.61 -0.50
CA HIS A 216 -8.97 -1.82 -0.05
C HIS A 216 -9.18 -3.28 0.37
N GLY A 217 -9.73 -3.51 1.56
CA GLY A 217 -9.81 -4.84 2.16
C GLY A 217 -8.46 -5.36 2.68
N PRO A 218 -7.84 -6.40 2.09
CA PRO A 218 -6.55 -6.92 2.53
C PRO A 218 -5.45 -5.85 2.51
N LYS A 219 -4.89 -5.55 3.68
CA LYS A 219 -3.70 -4.70 3.84
C LYS A 219 -2.45 -5.50 3.47
N PRO A 220 -1.31 -4.87 3.16
CA PRO A 220 -0.06 -5.56 2.82
C PRO A 220 0.30 -6.71 3.77
N SER A 221 0.20 -6.53 5.09
CA SER A 221 0.42 -7.61 6.07
C SER A 221 -0.55 -8.78 5.95
N HIS A 222 -1.82 -8.51 5.61
CA HIS A 222 -2.78 -9.58 5.35
C HIS A 222 -2.45 -10.31 4.04
N ILE A 223 -1.94 -9.61 3.04
CA ILE A 223 -1.50 -10.23 1.77
C ILE A 223 -0.25 -11.07 2.02
N GLU A 224 0.70 -10.59 2.81
CA GLU A 224 1.85 -11.36 3.32
C GLU A 224 1.35 -12.66 3.97
N ASP A 225 0.41 -12.59 4.92
CA ASP A 225 -0.18 -13.77 5.56
C ASP A 225 -0.92 -14.70 4.59
N LEU A 226 -1.58 -14.16 3.55
CA LEU A 226 -2.32 -14.94 2.54
C LEU A 226 -1.37 -15.73 1.62
N ILE A 227 -0.28 -15.10 1.18
CA ILE A 227 0.81 -15.77 0.44
C ILE A 227 1.54 -16.75 1.39
N THR A 228 1.70 -16.29 2.62
CA THR A 228 2.02 -16.93 3.90
C THR A 228 1.38 -18.28 4.21
N ASP A 229 0.22 -18.57 3.63
CA ASP A 229 -0.72 -19.57 4.13
C ASP A 229 -0.88 -19.54 5.67
N ASN A 230 -0.71 -18.35 6.25
CA ASN A 230 -0.86 -18.08 7.68
C ASN A 230 -2.28 -17.54 7.95
N THR A 231 -3.27 -18.10 7.25
CA THR A 231 -4.57 -17.43 7.03
C THR A 231 -5.63 -17.74 8.10
N ARG A 232 -5.27 -18.50 9.14
CA ARG A 232 -6.21 -19.03 10.16
C ARG A 232 -7.01 -17.92 10.87
N HIS A 233 -6.51 -16.69 10.90
CA HIS A 233 -7.14 -15.56 11.61
C HIS A 233 -7.68 -14.46 10.70
N LEU A 234 -7.62 -14.60 9.38
CA LEU A 234 -8.06 -13.55 8.46
C LEU A 234 -9.56 -13.68 8.12
N PRO A 235 -10.30 -12.54 8.01
CA PRO A 235 -11.68 -12.52 7.55
C PRO A 235 -11.87 -13.20 6.18
N ASN A 236 -12.97 -13.94 6.00
CA ASN A 236 -13.29 -14.62 4.74
C ASN A 236 -13.39 -13.66 3.55
N VAL A 237 -13.86 -12.42 3.78
CA VAL A 237 -13.89 -11.38 2.74
C VAL A 237 -12.49 -11.06 2.21
N TYR A 238 -11.46 -11.06 3.06
CA TYR A 238 -10.08 -10.81 2.62
C TYR A 238 -9.54 -11.98 1.80
N LYS A 239 -9.85 -13.21 2.21
CA LYS A 239 -9.51 -14.42 1.45
C LYS A 239 -10.17 -14.42 0.07
N GLY A 240 -11.45 -14.05 0.01
CA GLY A 240 -12.21 -13.94 -1.24
C GLY A 240 -11.66 -12.87 -2.18
N LEU A 241 -11.34 -11.67 -1.66
CA LEU A 241 -10.74 -10.60 -2.46
C LEU A 241 -9.35 -10.99 -2.99
N PHE A 242 -8.51 -11.62 -2.17
CA PHE A 242 -7.22 -12.14 -2.62
C PHE A 242 -7.36 -13.21 -3.71
N ALA A 243 -8.30 -14.13 -3.53
CA ALA A 243 -8.57 -15.20 -4.50
C ALA A 243 -9.03 -14.68 -5.87
N LYS A 244 -9.60 -13.47 -5.97
CA LYS A 244 -9.96 -12.85 -7.26
C LYS A 244 -8.74 -12.68 -8.17
N ASN A 245 -7.60 -12.25 -7.62
CA ASN A 245 -6.37 -12.06 -8.40
C ASN A 245 -5.08 -12.14 -7.54
N PRO A 246 -4.62 -13.35 -7.16
CA PRO A 246 -3.44 -13.52 -6.31
C PRO A 246 -2.15 -12.96 -6.91
N THR A 247 -1.97 -13.08 -8.23
CA THR A 247 -0.79 -12.56 -8.94
C THR A 247 -0.71 -11.05 -8.84
N SER A 248 -1.82 -10.34 -9.05
CA SER A 248 -1.88 -8.89 -8.92
C SER A 248 -1.68 -8.43 -7.48
N MET A 249 -2.26 -9.16 -6.51
CA MET A 249 -2.02 -8.93 -5.08
C MET A 249 -0.54 -8.99 -4.73
N ALA A 250 0.16 -10.06 -5.14
CA ALA A 250 1.59 -10.21 -4.93
C ALA A 250 2.42 -9.12 -5.65
N TYR A 251 2.03 -8.74 -6.88
CA TYR A 251 2.67 -7.68 -7.62
C TYR A 251 2.64 -6.34 -6.86
N TYR A 252 1.46 -5.90 -6.42
CA TYR A 252 1.34 -4.62 -5.70
C TYR A 252 1.92 -4.68 -4.28
N LEU A 253 1.91 -5.85 -3.64
CA LEU A 253 2.67 -6.06 -2.39
C LEU A 253 4.17 -5.85 -2.62
N GLY A 254 4.73 -6.38 -3.72
CA GLY A 254 6.12 -6.12 -4.10
C GLY A 254 6.42 -4.63 -4.31
N ARG A 255 5.47 -3.88 -4.92
CA ARG A 255 5.59 -2.41 -5.05
C ARG A 255 5.58 -1.71 -3.70
N PHE A 256 4.72 -2.14 -2.78
CA PHE A 256 4.68 -1.63 -1.41
C PHE A 256 6.02 -1.86 -0.68
N HIS A 257 6.56 -3.08 -0.73
CA HIS A 257 7.85 -3.40 -0.13
C HIS A 257 9.01 -2.60 -0.72
N ALA A 258 9.04 -2.39 -2.03
CA ALA A 258 10.07 -1.57 -2.66
C ALA A 258 10.08 -0.12 -2.12
N ILE A 259 8.90 0.42 -1.83
CA ILE A 259 8.77 1.74 -1.18
C ILE A 259 9.26 1.66 0.27
N GLU A 260 8.86 0.65 1.05
CA GLU A 260 9.32 0.50 2.43
C GLU A 260 10.83 0.35 2.52
N GLN A 261 11.46 -0.37 1.60
CA GLN A 261 12.90 -0.56 1.54
C GLN A 261 13.63 0.71 1.08
N SER A 262 12.97 1.58 0.30
CA SER A 262 13.53 2.90 -0.06
C SER A 262 13.82 3.78 1.15
N ARG A 263 13.16 3.51 2.29
CA ARG A 263 13.37 4.14 3.60
C ARG A 263 14.74 3.86 4.21
N SER A 264 15.34 2.70 3.90
CA SER A 264 16.61 2.25 4.47
C SER A 264 17.82 2.73 3.66
N ALA A 265 17.64 3.12 2.41
CA ALA A 265 18.71 3.46 1.49
C ALA A 265 18.97 4.98 1.39
N ASN A 266 19.25 5.59 2.55
CA ASN A 266 20.21 6.70 2.67
C ASN A 266 21.66 6.19 2.83
N ALA A 267 21.91 4.90 2.60
CA ALA A 267 23.24 4.32 2.40
C ALA A 267 23.45 4.06 0.89
N ASN A 268 24.66 4.29 0.40
CA ASN A 268 25.09 4.30 -1.00
C ASN A 268 25.02 2.95 -1.76
N GLY A 269 24.05 2.08 -1.49
CA GLY A 269 23.91 0.76 -2.14
C GLY A 269 23.20 0.83 -3.50
N ILE A 270 23.71 0.07 -4.49
CA ILE A 270 22.99 -0.20 -5.74
C ILE A 270 21.81 -1.11 -5.40
N ARG A 271 20.59 -0.70 -5.73
CA ARG A 271 19.36 -1.44 -5.38
C ARG A 271 19.02 -2.48 -6.44
N TYR A 272 18.78 -3.72 -6.00
CA TYR A 272 18.39 -4.85 -6.85
C TYR A 272 17.00 -5.37 -6.47
N LEU A 273 16.19 -5.66 -7.48
CA LEU A 273 14.99 -6.49 -7.41
C LEU A 273 15.38 -7.91 -7.83
N GLY A 274 14.84 -8.93 -7.19
CA GLY A 274 15.10 -10.29 -7.63
C GLY A 274 14.41 -11.33 -6.79
N TYR A 275 14.54 -12.57 -7.21
CA TYR A 275 13.82 -13.70 -6.66
C TYR A 275 14.61 -14.99 -6.80
N ILE A 276 14.58 -15.83 -5.77
CA ILE A 276 15.11 -17.19 -5.80
C ILE A 276 13.97 -18.12 -6.20
N ASP A 277 14.07 -18.71 -7.40
CA ASP A 277 13.08 -19.62 -7.97
C ASP A 277 13.18 -21.03 -7.38
N ALA A 278 14.40 -21.51 -7.17
CA ALA A 278 14.62 -22.89 -6.73
C ALA A 278 15.94 -23.06 -5.95
N ILE A 279 15.93 -24.04 -5.05
CA ILE A 279 17.09 -24.53 -4.29
C ILE A 279 17.22 -26.03 -4.55
N LYS A 280 18.41 -26.50 -4.88
CA LYS A 280 18.73 -27.92 -5.01
C LYS A 280 19.94 -28.24 -4.14
N THR A 281 19.98 -29.46 -3.60
CA THR A 281 21.12 -29.93 -2.81
C THR A 281 21.61 -31.25 -3.38
N SER A 282 22.92 -31.35 -3.58
CA SER A 282 23.59 -32.57 -4.07
C SER A 282 25.04 -32.57 -3.58
N ASN A 283 25.55 -33.70 -3.12
CA ASN A 283 26.99 -33.90 -2.81
C ASN A 283 27.64 -32.79 -1.95
N ASN A 284 27.01 -32.40 -0.83
CA ASN A 284 27.46 -31.30 0.05
C ASN A 284 27.53 -29.92 -0.63
N GLU A 285 26.81 -29.74 -1.73
CA GLU A 285 26.65 -28.46 -2.41
C GLU A 285 25.18 -28.08 -2.48
N VAL A 286 24.93 -26.78 -2.45
CA VAL A 286 23.62 -26.18 -2.73
C VAL A 286 23.73 -25.39 -4.03
N THR A 287 22.75 -25.59 -4.91
CA THR A 287 22.56 -24.80 -6.13
C THR A 287 21.27 -24.00 -6.01
N LEU A 288 21.39 -22.68 -6.05
CA LEU A 288 20.29 -21.72 -6.09
C LEU A 288 20.11 -21.21 -7.51
N SER A 289 18.87 -21.08 -7.97
CA SER A 289 18.57 -20.40 -9.24
C SER A 289 17.51 -19.34 -9.03
N GLY A 290 17.59 -18.28 -9.82
CA GLY A 290 16.76 -17.10 -9.64
C GLY A 290 16.95 -16.06 -10.73
N TRP A 291 16.53 -14.84 -10.45
CA TRP A 291 16.85 -13.66 -11.24
C TRP A 291 17.08 -12.45 -10.34
N ALA A 292 17.93 -11.52 -10.78
CA ALA A 292 18.15 -10.26 -10.09
C ALA A 292 18.56 -9.16 -11.06
N VAL A 293 17.89 -8.01 -10.98
CA VAL A 293 18.15 -6.81 -11.79
C VAL A 293 18.15 -5.56 -10.92
N ASP A 294 18.94 -4.56 -11.30
CA ASP A 294 18.87 -3.23 -10.68
C ASP A 294 17.58 -2.50 -11.07
N LEU A 295 17.36 -1.32 -10.51
CA LEU A 295 16.19 -0.50 -10.83
C LEU A 295 16.13 -0.01 -12.29
N LYS A 296 17.20 -0.20 -13.07
CA LYS A 296 17.25 0.10 -14.51
C LYS A 296 17.02 -1.16 -15.36
N GLY A 297 16.85 -2.33 -14.74
CA GLY A 297 16.71 -3.60 -15.42
C GLY A 297 18.03 -4.28 -15.81
N SER A 298 19.16 -3.72 -15.37
CA SER A 298 20.49 -4.30 -15.59
C SER A 298 20.70 -5.47 -14.63
N PRO A 299 21.20 -6.63 -15.06
CA PRO A 299 21.37 -7.74 -14.15
C PRO A 299 22.45 -7.52 -13.08
N SER A 300 22.33 -8.22 -11.94
CA SER A 300 23.39 -8.19 -10.93
C SER A 300 24.71 -8.78 -11.45
N PRO A 301 25.84 -8.05 -11.32
CA PRO A 301 27.13 -8.52 -11.82
C PRO A 301 27.76 -9.60 -10.92
N SER A 302 27.36 -9.69 -9.64
CA SER A 302 27.81 -10.73 -8.72
C SER A 302 26.80 -10.98 -7.60
N PHE A 303 27.07 -12.00 -6.79
CA PHE A 303 26.26 -12.37 -5.63
C PHE A 303 27.15 -12.76 -4.45
N GLN A 304 26.71 -12.40 -3.25
CA GLN A 304 27.24 -12.86 -1.98
C GLN A 304 26.22 -13.82 -1.36
N VAL A 305 26.67 -14.97 -0.86
CA VAL A 305 25.81 -15.92 -0.14
C VAL A 305 26.19 -15.90 1.33
N LYS A 306 25.20 -15.81 2.21
CA LYS A 306 25.37 -15.94 3.66
C LYS A 306 24.52 -17.08 4.21
N ILE A 307 25.06 -17.87 5.11
CA ILE A 307 24.35 -18.89 5.88
C ILE A 307 24.39 -18.50 7.35
N ALA A 308 23.22 -18.35 7.97
CA ALA A 308 23.09 -17.96 9.39
C ALA A 308 23.86 -16.67 9.74
N GLY A 309 24.03 -15.76 8.76
CA GLY A 309 24.74 -14.49 8.92
C GLY A 309 26.20 -14.51 8.47
N GLU A 310 26.81 -15.68 8.30
CA GLU A 310 28.21 -15.85 7.89
C GLU A 310 28.32 -16.01 6.37
N GLU A 311 29.29 -15.33 5.76
CA GLU A 311 29.54 -15.44 4.32
C GLU A 311 30.14 -16.81 3.96
N VAL A 312 29.67 -17.37 2.85
CA VAL A 312 30.17 -18.63 2.27
C VAL A 312 30.73 -18.39 0.89
N ASP A 313 31.84 -19.07 0.60
CA ASP A 313 32.47 -19.05 -0.72
C ASP A 313 31.54 -19.66 -1.77
N THR A 314 31.29 -18.90 -2.85
CA THR A 314 30.57 -19.41 -4.02
C THR A 314 31.51 -20.21 -4.92
N ILE A 315 31.15 -21.45 -5.23
CA ILE A 315 31.86 -22.31 -6.19
C ILE A 315 31.66 -21.79 -7.62
N SER A 316 30.43 -21.40 -7.98
CA SER A 316 30.15 -20.83 -9.30
C SER A 316 28.94 -19.90 -9.29
N VAL A 317 28.94 -18.94 -10.22
CA VAL A 317 27.81 -18.06 -10.55
C VAL A 317 27.65 -18.06 -12.06
N LEU A 318 26.57 -18.64 -12.57
CA LEU A 318 26.24 -18.71 -13.99
C LEU A 318 25.08 -17.78 -14.33
N ARG A 319 25.19 -17.08 -15.45
CA ARG A 319 24.11 -16.24 -16.00
C ARG A 319 23.12 -17.11 -16.77
N LYS A 320 21.82 -16.78 -16.71
CA LYS A 320 20.76 -17.54 -17.38
C LYS A 320 19.77 -16.61 -18.07
N ASP A 321 19.32 -17.01 -19.25
CA ASP A 321 18.26 -16.30 -19.94
C ASP A 321 16.90 -16.49 -19.25
N ARG A 322 16.19 -15.38 -19.08
CA ARG A 322 14.87 -15.23 -18.45
C ARG A 322 13.96 -14.31 -19.29
N PRO A 323 13.55 -14.78 -20.49
CA PRO A 323 12.63 -14.02 -21.34
C PRO A 323 11.26 -13.80 -20.68
N ASP A 324 10.88 -14.65 -19.73
CA ASP A 324 9.71 -14.45 -18.88
C ASP A 324 9.85 -13.24 -17.94
N VAL A 325 11.04 -13.03 -17.36
CA VAL A 325 11.35 -11.86 -16.53
C VAL A 325 11.44 -10.61 -17.39
N SER A 326 12.13 -10.66 -18.54
CA SER A 326 12.22 -9.52 -19.46
C SER A 326 10.85 -9.04 -19.97
N ARG A 327 9.88 -9.96 -20.16
CA ARG A 327 8.49 -9.60 -20.50
C ARG A 327 7.71 -9.00 -19.33
N SER A 328 8.03 -9.39 -18.10
CA SER A 328 7.24 -9.07 -16.90
C SER A 328 7.79 -7.89 -16.10
N VAL A 329 9.09 -7.62 -16.21
CA VAL A 329 9.81 -6.55 -15.53
C VAL A 329 10.28 -5.56 -16.59
N ALA A 330 9.63 -4.39 -16.65
CA ALA A 330 9.91 -3.38 -17.66
C ALA A 330 11.39 -2.97 -17.65
N GLY A 331 12.08 -3.17 -18.77
CA GLY A 331 13.50 -2.84 -18.93
C GLY A 331 14.48 -3.95 -18.49
N ALA A 332 14.00 -5.06 -17.92
CA ALA A 332 14.88 -6.16 -17.53
C ALA A 332 15.53 -6.82 -18.75
N ALA A 333 16.86 -6.93 -18.70
CA ALA A 333 17.63 -7.64 -19.72
C ALA A 333 17.25 -9.13 -19.76
N ILE A 334 17.31 -9.73 -20.95
CA ILE A 334 16.94 -11.13 -21.15
C ILE A 334 17.81 -12.08 -20.33
N ASP A 335 19.06 -11.74 -20.06
CA ASP A 335 19.99 -12.61 -19.34
C ASP A 335 19.85 -12.48 -17.81
N SER A 336 18.83 -11.81 -17.27
CA SER A 336 18.70 -11.46 -15.85
C SER A 336 18.72 -12.60 -14.83
N GLY A 337 18.68 -13.86 -15.29
CA GLY A 337 18.73 -15.03 -14.43
C GLY A 337 20.13 -15.35 -13.90
N TYR A 338 20.17 -16.10 -12.80
CA TYR A 338 21.39 -16.64 -12.24
C TYR A 338 21.22 -18.08 -11.76
N GLU A 339 22.34 -18.77 -11.63
CA GLU A 339 22.50 -20.04 -10.92
C GLU A 339 23.79 -19.97 -10.08
N ILE A 340 23.68 -20.11 -8.76
CA ILE A 340 24.79 -20.00 -7.81
C ILE A 340 24.97 -21.34 -7.13
N THR A 341 26.20 -21.85 -7.10
CA THR A 341 26.56 -23.06 -6.35
C THR A 341 27.53 -22.73 -5.23
N PHE A 342 27.35 -23.29 -4.04
CA PHE A 342 28.23 -23.13 -2.88
C PHE A 342 28.22 -24.39 -2.00
N PRO A 343 29.28 -24.64 -1.20
CA PRO A 343 29.36 -25.82 -0.36
C PRO A 343 28.53 -25.66 0.92
N ILE A 344 28.11 -26.78 1.49
CA ILE A 344 27.49 -26.86 2.81
C ILE A 344 28.20 -27.91 3.67
N SER A 345 28.43 -27.59 4.94
CA SER A 345 29.07 -28.51 5.90
C SER A 345 28.06 -29.28 6.75
N GLU A 346 26.83 -28.76 6.88
CA GLU A 346 25.77 -29.30 7.73
C GLU A 346 24.39 -29.08 7.09
N GLU A 347 23.34 -29.67 7.68
CA GLU A 347 21.96 -29.45 7.25
C GLU A 347 21.53 -28.01 7.57
N ILE A 348 21.11 -27.27 6.55
CA ILE A 348 20.75 -25.86 6.65
C ILE A 348 19.28 -25.70 6.30
N LEU A 349 18.56 -24.97 7.14
CA LEU A 349 17.18 -24.60 6.84
C LEU A 349 17.17 -23.45 5.81
N PRO A 350 16.34 -23.48 4.75
CA PRO A 350 16.34 -22.47 3.68
C PRO A 350 16.23 -21.02 4.17
N GLU A 351 15.50 -20.78 5.26
CA GLU A 351 15.37 -19.46 5.89
C GLU A 351 16.68 -18.90 6.47
N LYS A 352 17.72 -19.72 6.61
CA LYS A 352 19.05 -19.28 7.04
C LYS A 352 19.94 -18.88 5.87
N ILE A 353 19.54 -19.12 4.62
CA ILE A 353 20.31 -18.80 3.43
C ILE A 353 19.90 -17.41 2.95
N HIS A 354 20.84 -16.49 2.81
CA HIS A 354 20.61 -15.14 2.29
C HIS A 354 21.49 -14.94 1.06
N VAL A 355 20.88 -14.55 -0.08
CA VAL A 355 21.62 -14.20 -1.30
C VAL A 355 21.54 -12.70 -1.52
N LEU A 356 22.67 -12.01 -1.46
CA LEU A 356 22.77 -10.58 -1.68
C LEU A 356 23.34 -10.31 -3.07
N PRO A 357 22.63 -9.58 -3.94
CA PRO A 357 23.19 -9.03 -5.18
C PRO A 357 24.36 -8.07 -4.91
N TYR A 358 25.12 -7.71 -5.94
CA TYR A 358 26.32 -6.88 -5.81
C TYR A 358 26.07 -5.57 -5.06
N ASN A 359 26.79 -5.35 -3.95
CA ASN A 359 26.63 -4.17 -3.07
C ASN A 359 25.17 -3.92 -2.63
N ALA A 360 24.37 -4.99 -2.53
CA ALA A 360 23.05 -4.91 -1.94
C ALA A 360 23.16 -5.05 -0.42
N ASP A 361 22.42 -4.21 0.29
CA ASP A 361 22.33 -4.26 1.76
C ASP A 361 21.31 -5.31 2.23
N GLU A 362 20.49 -5.86 1.32
CA GLU A 362 19.38 -6.77 1.60
C GLU A 362 19.41 -8.02 0.69
N PRO A 363 18.97 -9.19 1.20
CA PRO A 363 18.92 -10.41 0.42
C PRO A 363 17.68 -10.52 -0.50
N LEU A 364 17.79 -11.36 -1.52
CA LEU A 364 16.69 -11.71 -2.41
C LEU A 364 15.60 -12.51 -1.68
N SER A 365 14.36 -12.34 -2.12
CA SER A 365 13.20 -13.06 -1.58
C SER A 365 13.06 -14.48 -2.15
N PHE A 366 12.50 -15.41 -1.36
CA PHE A 366 12.32 -16.83 -1.72
C PHE A 366 10.92 -17.16 -2.28
N ALA A 367 10.87 -18.13 -3.19
CA ALA A 367 9.69 -18.97 -3.42
C ALA A 367 9.46 -19.94 -2.25
N LYS A 368 8.22 -20.05 -1.76
CA LYS A 368 7.85 -20.97 -0.67
C LYS A 368 7.96 -22.45 -1.06
N GLY A 369 8.34 -23.31 -0.10
CA GLY A 369 7.97 -24.74 -0.09
C GLY A 369 9.07 -25.78 0.12
N PHE A 370 10.33 -25.41 0.39
CA PHE A 370 11.42 -26.39 0.51
C PHE A 370 11.73 -26.74 1.97
N SER A 371 11.77 -28.04 2.29
CA SER A 371 12.56 -28.56 3.42
C SER A 371 13.82 -29.19 2.84
N LEU A 372 15.00 -28.68 3.20
CA LEU A 372 16.24 -29.39 2.90
C LEU A 372 16.35 -30.54 3.89
N LYS A 373 16.22 -31.77 3.40
CA LYS A 373 16.61 -32.98 4.12
C LYS A 373 17.77 -33.61 3.38
N ARG A 374 18.74 -34.12 4.14
CA ARG A 374 19.83 -34.95 3.61
C ARG A 374 19.23 -36.15 2.87
N ASN A 375 19.53 -36.30 1.58
CA ASN A 375 19.40 -37.60 0.94
C ASN A 375 20.59 -38.44 1.43
N ASN A 376 20.30 -39.49 2.19
CA ASN A 376 21.29 -40.52 2.54
C ASN A 376 21.78 -41.25 1.29
#